data_AF-A0A2G8D6B5-F1
#
_entry.id   AF-A0A2G8D6B5-F1
#
_cell.length_a   1.000
_cell.length_b   1.000
_cell.length_c   1.000
_cell.angle_alpha   90.00
_cell.angle_beta   90.00
_cell.angle_gamma   90.00
#
_symmetry.space_group_name_H-M   'P 1'
#
loop_
_entity.id
_entity.type
_entity.pdbx_description
1 polymer ?
#
loop_
_entity_poly.entity_id
_entity_poly.type
_entity_poly.pdbx_seq_one_letter_code
_entity_poly.pdbx_strand_id
1 'polypeptide(L)'
;MVSDASTPRRKQAPTPAAGSEPAPGWTPTPEAKAKATRFRWIAAILWAVAIILEAVSIFWLLRQREVTGADGELVRNPQTGILESSASTSTFPQWAFVSLIIAIVIIGALSITGSMLWKQANRLDPARRSDTVRFFVQNQLGAIIAVIAFLPLIILIFLNKDMNGKQKGIAGAIGIVVALVAVALGIDYNPPSVEKYTADQSTVIQLLGKDQVVWVDGGKVYHVCDQVSDIQTGSDKRTGTTAQAVEAGKNRLTLKFASEMRTCGLEVPQNADEIAAALKQIQDGSTGTTLPAPVWADGKAPITIPDAAPAS
;
A
#
# COMPACT_ATOMS: atom_id res chain seq x y z
N MET A 1 45.81 -5.97 -49.68
CA MET A 1 45.32 -5.69 -48.32
C MET A 1 44.26 -4.61 -48.43
N VAL A 2 42.98 -4.99 -48.47
CA VAL A 2 41.85 -4.08 -48.28
C VAL A 2 40.88 -4.83 -47.38
N SER A 3 40.66 -4.27 -46.20
CA SER A 3 39.99 -4.90 -45.06
C SER A 3 38.47 -4.89 -45.23
N ASP A 4 37.85 -6.06 -45.09
CA ASP A 4 36.42 -6.22 -44.87
C ASP A 4 36.03 -5.70 -43.48
N ALA A 5 35.17 -4.68 -43.42
CA ALA A 5 34.55 -4.22 -42.19
C ALA A 5 33.06 -4.63 -42.19
N SER A 6 32.78 -5.77 -41.57
CA SER A 6 31.42 -6.24 -41.29
C SER A 6 30.74 -5.33 -40.27
N THR A 7 29.67 -4.64 -40.70
CA THR A 7 28.80 -3.86 -39.81
C THR A 7 27.85 -4.82 -39.06
N PRO A 8 27.73 -4.75 -37.73
CA PRO A 8 26.80 -5.61 -37.00
C PRO A 8 25.36 -5.19 -37.24
N ARG A 9 24.57 -6.11 -37.81
CA ARG A 9 23.13 -6.00 -38.00
C ARG A 9 22.45 -5.79 -36.64
N ARG A 10 21.97 -4.57 -36.38
CA ARG A 10 21.16 -4.25 -35.19
C ARG A 10 19.97 -5.22 -35.15
N LYS A 11 19.90 -6.07 -34.14
CA LYS A 11 18.76 -6.97 -33.90
C LYS A 11 17.52 -6.10 -33.73
N GLN A 12 16.65 -6.11 -34.74
CA GLN A 12 15.29 -5.61 -34.64
C GLN A 12 14.59 -6.39 -33.51
N ALA A 13 13.99 -5.66 -32.58
CA ALA A 13 13.15 -6.24 -31.55
C ALA A 13 11.96 -6.96 -32.21
N PRO A 14 11.53 -8.11 -31.68
CA PRO A 14 10.40 -8.85 -32.25
C PRO A 14 9.11 -8.03 -32.10
N THR A 15 8.40 -7.84 -33.22
CA THR A 15 7.03 -7.33 -33.26
C THR A 15 6.13 -8.23 -32.40
N PRO A 16 5.35 -7.70 -31.43
CA PRO A 16 4.44 -8.51 -30.65
C PRO A 16 3.32 -9.05 -31.55
N ALA A 17 3.10 -10.36 -31.50
CA ALA A 17 2.00 -11.04 -32.15
C ALA A 17 0.66 -10.60 -31.55
N ALA A 18 -0.35 -10.45 -32.41
CA ALA A 18 -1.72 -10.15 -32.05
C ALA A 18 -2.31 -11.25 -31.14
N GLY A 19 -2.66 -10.85 -29.92
CA GLY A 19 -3.25 -11.70 -28.88
C GLY A 19 -3.59 -10.86 -27.66
N SER A 20 -4.72 -10.12 -27.75
CA SER A 20 -5.41 -9.40 -26.66
C SER A 20 -4.50 -8.64 -25.67
N GLU A 21 -3.93 -7.53 -26.12
CA GLU A 21 -3.45 -6.50 -25.20
C GLU A 21 -4.65 -5.60 -24.84
N PRO A 22 -5.02 -5.43 -23.56
CA PRO A 22 -6.07 -4.48 -23.19
C PRO A 22 -5.63 -3.07 -23.65
N ALA A 23 -6.59 -2.27 -24.12
CA ALA A 23 -6.44 -0.87 -24.58
C ALA A 23 -5.39 -0.09 -23.76
N PRO A 24 -4.63 0.86 -24.35
CA PRO A 24 -3.51 1.53 -23.71
C PRO A 24 -3.97 2.25 -22.43
N GLY A 25 -3.93 1.50 -21.33
CA GLY A 25 -4.40 1.95 -20.03
C GLY A 25 -3.44 2.96 -19.47
N TRP A 26 -3.92 3.71 -18.48
CA TRP A 26 -3.12 4.68 -17.74
C TRP A 26 -1.72 4.13 -17.42
N THR A 27 -0.70 4.94 -17.64
CA THR A 27 0.69 4.60 -17.32
C THR A 27 1.28 5.62 -16.34
N PRO A 28 2.08 5.16 -15.36
CA PRO A 28 2.74 6.07 -14.44
C PRO A 28 3.84 6.86 -15.17
N THR A 29 4.10 8.08 -14.69
CA THR A 29 5.29 8.85 -15.11
C THR A 29 6.57 8.07 -14.76
N PRO A 30 7.69 8.30 -15.49
CA PRO A 30 8.98 7.70 -15.14
C PRO A 30 9.39 8.01 -13.69
N GLU A 31 9.15 9.23 -13.21
CA GLU A 31 9.41 9.64 -11.84
C GLU A 31 8.53 8.88 -10.83
N ALA A 32 7.22 8.79 -11.08
CA ALA A 32 6.30 8.03 -10.23
C ALA A 32 6.72 6.55 -10.13
N LYS A 33 7.09 5.94 -11.26
CA LYS A 33 7.56 4.55 -11.31
C LYS A 33 8.86 4.34 -10.54
N ALA A 34 9.81 5.26 -10.67
CA ALA A 34 11.07 5.22 -9.93
C ALA A 34 10.83 5.36 -8.42
N LYS A 35 9.97 6.30 -8.01
CA LYS A 35 9.58 6.52 -6.61
C LYS A 35 8.83 5.31 -6.03
N ALA A 36 7.91 4.72 -6.77
CA ALA A 36 7.21 3.50 -6.39
C ALA A 36 8.20 2.35 -6.13
N THR A 37 9.15 2.16 -7.06
CA THR A 37 10.19 1.12 -6.93
C THR A 37 11.04 1.35 -5.68
N ARG A 38 11.45 2.59 -5.41
CA ARG A 38 12.21 2.95 -4.21
C ARG A 38 11.44 2.63 -2.93
N PHE A 39 10.17 3.02 -2.86
CA PHE A 39 9.31 2.75 -1.70
C PHE A 39 9.11 1.25 -1.47
N ARG A 40 8.92 0.45 -2.53
CA ARG A 40 8.83 -1.02 -2.40
C ARG A 40 10.09 -1.62 -1.80
N TRP A 41 11.27 -1.19 -2.25
CA TRP A 41 12.53 -1.68 -1.70
C TRP A 41 12.73 -1.27 -0.24
N ILE A 42 12.45 -0.02 0.11
CA ILE A 42 12.53 0.44 1.51
C ILE A 42 11.54 -0.35 2.38
N ALA A 43 10.30 -0.53 1.93
CA ALA A 43 9.30 -1.32 2.64
C ALA A 43 9.76 -2.77 2.84
N ALA A 44 10.27 -3.41 1.79
CA ALA A 44 10.80 -4.78 1.85
C ALA A 44 11.97 -4.90 2.83
N ILE A 45 12.88 -3.92 2.88
CA ILE A 45 13.99 -3.89 3.83
C ILE A 45 13.46 -3.74 5.27
N LEU A 46 12.53 -2.82 5.53
CA LEU A 46 11.93 -2.64 6.85
C LEU A 46 11.25 -3.93 7.34
N TRP A 47 10.53 -4.61 6.46
CA TRP A 47 9.92 -5.91 6.75
C TRP A 47 10.95 -7.01 6.99
N ALA A 48 12.01 -7.07 6.19
CA ALA A 48 13.09 -8.03 6.41
C ALA A 48 13.76 -7.82 7.78
N VAL A 49 14.02 -6.57 8.16
CA VAL A 49 14.55 -6.23 9.50
C VAL A 49 13.57 -6.64 10.60
N ALA A 50 12.27 -6.41 10.42
CA ALA A 50 11.24 -6.83 11.37
C ALA A 50 11.23 -8.36 11.56
N ILE A 51 11.29 -9.13 10.46
CA ILE A 51 11.33 -10.60 10.50
C ILE A 51 12.65 -11.10 11.13
N ILE A 52 13.77 -10.44 10.88
CA ILE A 52 15.05 -10.78 11.54
C ILE A 52 14.95 -10.53 13.05
N LEU A 53 14.38 -9.40 13.48
CA LEU A 53 14.16 -9.12 14.90
C LEU A 53 13.19 -10.11 15.54
N GLU A 54 12.17 -10.54 14.82
CA GLU A 54 11.27 -11.63 15.23
C GLU A 54 12.05 -12.93 15.42
N ALA A 55 12.86 -13.32 14.43
CA ALA A 55 13.67 -14.54 14.51
C ALA A 55 14.67 -14.49 15.68
N VAL A 56 15.34 -13.35 15.93
CA VAL A 56 16.19 -13.16 17.11
C VAL A 56 15.38 -13.28 18.40
N SER A 57 14.18 -12.70 18.44
CA SER A 57 13.29 -12.82 19.60
C SER A 57 12.93 -14.28 19.86
N ILE A 58 12.58 -15.04 18.82
CA ILE A 58 12.18 -16.45 18.92
C ILE A 58 13.36 -17.36 19.29
N PHE A 59 14.45 -17.30 18.51
CA PHE A 59 15.51 -18.29 18.59
C PHE A 59 16.56 -17.97 19.66
N TRP A 60 16.66 -16.72 20.10
CA TRP A 60 17.62 -16.30 21.10
C TRP A 60 16.97 -15.72 22.37
N LEU A 61 16.05 -14.76 22.24
CA LEU A 61 15.51 -14.06 23.41
C LEU A 61 14.57 -14.93 24.24
N LEU A 62 13.64 -15.66 23.61
CA LEU A 62 12.72 -16.57 24.30
C LEU A 62 13.42 -17.79 24.92
N ARG A 63 14.69 -18.03 24.59
CA ARG A 63 15.50 -19.11 25.19
C ARG A 63 16.30 -18.68 26.42
N GLN A 64 16.28 -17.41 26.79
CA GLN A 64 16.97 -16.92 27.98
C GLN A 64 16.32 -17.50 29.24
N ARG A 65 17.16 -18.02 30.14
CA ARG A 65 16.74 -18.58 31.42
C ARG A 65 17.74 -18.23 32.51
N GLU A 66 17.24 -17.84 33.66
CA GLU A 66 18.00 -17.72 34.90
C GLU A 66 17.64 -18.93 35.79
N VAL A 67 18.66 -19.71 36.13
CA VAL A 67 18.53 -20.86 37.03
C VAL A 67 18.86 -20.40 38.44
N THR A 68 17.94 -20.61 39.37
CA THR A 68 18.12 -20.30 40.80
C THR A 68 18.06 -21.59 41.62
N GLY A 69 18.95 -21.70 42.61
CA GLY A 69 19.17 -22.92 43.40
C GLY A 69 20.14 -23.90 42.75
N ALA A 70 20.82 -24.71 43.57
CA ALA A 70 21.67 -25.81 43.11
C ALA A 70 20.94 -27.15 43.29
N ASP A 71 20.91 -27.96 42.22
CA ASP A 71 20.33 -29.30 42.27
C ASP A 71 21.05 -30.15 43.32
N GLY A 72 20.30 -30.67 44.29
CA GLY A 72 20.84 -31.51 45.37
C GLY A 72 21.39 -30.73 46.57
N GLU A 73 21.28 -29.41 46.59
CA GLU A 73 21.56 -28.63 47.79
C GLU A 73 20.51 -28.93 48.87
N LEU A 74 20.99 -29.40 50.02
CA LEU A 74 20.16 -29.71 51.17
C LEU A 74 19.83 -28.42 51.92
N VAL A 75 18.60 -27.93 51.75
CA VAL A 75 18.11 -26.74 52.45
C VAL A 75 17.22 -27.15 53.60
N ARG A 76 17.41 -26.51 54.76
CA ARG A 76 16.62 -26.81 55.96
C ARG A 76 15.24 -26.19 55.84
N ASN A 77 14.20 -27.03 55.87
CA ASN A 77 12.81 -26.59 55.89
C ASN A 77 12.51 -25.84 57.20
N PRO A 78 12.07 -24.57 57.17
CA PRO A 78 11.84 -23.77 58.38
C PRO A 78 10.71 -24.29 59.29
N GLN A 79 9.78 -25.06 58.74
CA GLN A 79 8.60 -25.56 59.44
C GLN A 79 8.87 -26.94 60.08
N THR A 80 9.62 -27.81 59.38
CA THR A 80 9.88 -29.18 59.85
C THR A 80 11.29 -29.35 60.44
N GLY A 81 12.21 -28.44 60.13
CA GLY A 81 13.62 -28.52 60.50
C GLY A 81 14.39 -29.62 59.74
N ILE A 82 13.76 -30.35 58.82
CA ILE A 82 14.38 -31.44 58.05
C ILE A 82 15.15 -30.86 56.86
N LEU A 83 16.26 -31.48 56.49
CA LEU A 83 17.00 -31.14 55.27
C LEU A 83 16.27 -31.75 54.05
N GLU A 84 15.81 -30.90 53.16
CA GLU A 84 15.14 -31.30 51.91
C GLU A 84 16.03 -30.93 50.72
N SER A 85 16.04 -31.76 49.68
CA SER A 85 16.76 -31.46 48.44
C SER A 85 16.04 -30.35 47.69
N SER A 86 16.72 -29.23 47.47
CA SER A 86 16.21 -28.16 46.62
C SER A 86 16.33 -28.57 45.14
N ALA A 87 15.25 -28.35 44.38
CA ALA A 87 15.26 -28.47 42.93
C ALA A 87 15.59 -27.10 42.32
N SER A 88 16.48 -27.06 41.32
CA SER A 88 16.74 -25.82 40.59
C SER A 88 15.49 -25.36 39.85
N THR A 89 15.22 -24.06 39.91
CA THR A 89 14.09 -23.44 39.21
C THR A 89 14.61 -22.57 38.06
N SER A 90 14.16 -22.87 36.86
CA SER A 90 14.43 -22.09 35.64
C SER A 90 13.34 -21.04 35.46
N THR A 91 13.73 -19.77 35.37
CA THR A 91 12.80 -18.65 35.19
C THR A 91 13.22 -17.76 34.04
N PHE A 92 12.25 -17.13 33.39
CA PHE A 92 12.50 -16.18 32.30
C PHE A 92 12.97 -14.84 32.87
N PRO A 93 14.19 -14.38 32.52
CA PRO A 93 14.82 -13.26 33.21
C PRO A 93 14.16 -11.92 32.87
N GLN A 94 14.16 -11.00 33.84
CA GLN A 94 13.44 -9.73 33.70
C GLN A 94 13.97 -8.84 32.57
N TRP A 95 15.30 -8.82 32.36
CA TRP A 95 15.90 -8.05 31.26
C TRP A 95 15.44 -8.58 29.89
N ALA A 96 15.31 -9.91 29.74
CA ALA A 96 14.85 -10.51 28.49
C ALA A 96 13.37 -10.21 28.26
N PHE A 97 12.57 -10.16 29.33
CA PHE A 97 11.17 -9.76 29.27
C PHE A 97 10.99 -8.32 28.80
N VAL A 98 11.74 -7.37 29.37
CA VAL A 98 11.69 -5.97 28.93
C VAL A 98 12.14 -5.86 27.46
N SER A 99 13.23 -6.52 27.09
CA SER A 99 13.71 -6.57 25.70
C SER A 99 12.67 -7.13 24.74
N LEU A 100 11.89 -8.14 25.16
CA LEU A 100 10.85 -8.74 24.33
C LEU A 100 9.73 -7.75 24.05
N ILE A 101 9.29 -7.00 25.06
CA ILE A 101 8.26 -5.96 24.87
C ILE A 101 8.76 -4.87 23.91
N ILE A 102 10.01 -4.44 24.08
CA ILE A 102 10.64 -3.45 23.18
C ILE A 102 10.70 -4.01 21.75
N ALA A 103 11.11 -5.26 21.59
CA ALA A 103 11.18 -5.91 20.27
C ALA A 103 9.80 -5.96 19.60
N ILE A 104 8.74 -6.35 20.32
CA ILE A 104 7.35 -6.36 19.81
C ILE A 104 6.95 -4.98 19.29
N VAL A 105 7.23 -3.91 20.04
CA VAL A 105 6.90 -2.54 19.64
C VAL A 105 7.70 -2.10 18.40
N ILE A 106 8.99 -2.41 18.35
CA ILE A 106 9.85 -2.08 17.20
C ILE A 106 9.41 -2.83 15.94
N ILE A 107 9.14 -4.14 16.05
CA ILE A 107 8.62 -4.97 14.95
C ILE A 107 7.32 -4.36 14.42
N GLY A 108 6.43 -3.92 15.32
CA GLY A 108 5.17 -3.26 14.96
C GLY A 108 5.39 -1.96 14.18
N ALA A 109 6.27 -1.09 14.68
CA ALA A 109 6.59 0.17 14.03
C ALA A 109 7.21 -0.03 12.63
N LEU A 110 8.15 -0.97 12.49
CA LEU A 110 8.76 -1.32 11.20
C LEU A 110 7.73 -1.90 10.22
N SER A 111 6.89 -2.81 10.70
CA SER A 111 5.83 -3.44 9.88
C SER A 111 4.81 -2.43 9.36
N ILE A 112 4.33 -1.52 10.23
CA ILE A 112 3.39 -0.45 9.87
C ILE A 112 4.04 0.52 8.88
N THR A 113 5.27 0.97 9.15
CA THR A 113 5.98 1.91 8.29
C THR A 113 6.23 1.32 6.89
N GLY A 114 6.67 0.06 6.82
CA GLY A 114 6.80 -0.66 5.56
C GLY A 114 5.48 -0.74 4.80
N SER A 115 4.38 -1.03 5.51
CA SER A 115 3.03 -1.09 4.91
C SER A 115 2.55 0.26 4.38
N MET A 116 2.83 1.36 5.07
CA MET A 116 2.50 2.70 4.60
C MET A 116 3.26 3.06 3.32
N LEU A 117 4.57 2.77 3.27
CA LEU A 117 5.40 2.99 2.08
C LEU A 117 4.95 2.12 0.90
N TRP A 118 4.59 0.86 1.18
CA TRP A 118 4.07 -0.05 0.16
C TRP A 118 2.76 0.45 -0.45
N LYS A 119 1.81 0.94 0.38
CA LYS A 119 0.58 1.58 -0.11
C LYS A 119 0.86 2.82 -0.95
N GLN A 120 1.82 3.64 -0.54
CA GLN A 120 2.21 4.80 -1.32
C GLN A 120 2.81 4.40 -2.68
N ALA A 121 3.61 3.33 -2.72
CA ALA A 121 4.12 2.77 -3.97
C ALA A 121 2.99 2.29 -4.88
N ASN A 122 1.97 1.63 -4.32
CA ASN A 122 0.82 1.15 -5.08
C ASN A 122 -0.01 2.27 -5.70
N ARG A 123 -0.10 3.44 -5.06
CA ARG A 123 -0.78 4.61 -5.64
C ARG A 123 -0.03 5.19 -6.83
N LEU A 124 1.29 5.09 -6.82
CA LEU A 124 2.16 5.58 -7.88
C LEU A 124 2.27 4.59 -9.06
N ASP A 125 2.22 3.29 -8.78
CA ASP A 125 2.34 2.22 -9.79
C ASP A 125 1.39 1.06 -9.43
N PRO A 126 0.08 1.20 -9.65
CA PRO A 126 -0.92 0.20 -9.29
C PRO A 126 -0.86 -1.04 -10.19
N ALA A 127 -1.32 -2.17 -9.64
CA ALA A 127 -1.60 -3.35 -10.45
C ALA A 127 -2.87 -3.13 -11.30
N ARG A 128 -2.96 -3.89 -12.41
CA ARG A 128 -4.22 -4.07 -13.13
C ARG A 128 -5.15 -4.93 -12.29
N ARG A 129 -6.42 -4.58 -12.23
CA ARG A 129 -7.45 -5.34 -11.51
C ARG A 129 -7.80 -6.65 -12.21
N SER A 130 -7.61 -6.69 -13.54
CA SER A 130 -7.72 -7.92 -14.33
C SER A 130 -6.69 -8.98 -13.95
N ASP A 131 -5.51 -8.58 -13.45
CA ASP A 131 -4.52 -9.47 -12.85
C ASP A 131 -4.83 -9.68 -11.36
N THR A 132 -5.82 -10.52 -11.09
CA THR A 132 -6.41 -10.71 -9.75
C THR A 132 -5.38 -11.11 -8.70
N VAL A 133 -4.43 -12.00 -9.03
CA VAL A 133 -3.40 -12.47 -8.10
C VAL A 133 -2.44 -11.34 -7.75
N ARG A 134 -1.89 -10.65 -8.76
CA ARG A 134 -0.97 -9.53 -8.52
C ARG A 134 -1.69 -8.40 -7.80
N PHE A 135 -2.92 -8.09 -8.18
CA PHE A 135 -3.74 -7.06 -7.53
C PHE A 135 -4.00 -7.40 -6.06
N PHE A 136 -4.35 -8.63 -5.74
CA PHE A 136 -4.56 -9.08 -4.37
C PHE A 136 -3.27 -8.98 -3.55
N VAL A 137 -2.19 -9.63 -4.01
CA VAL A 137 -0.91 -9.66 -3.29
C VAL A 137 -0.40 -8.24 -3.11
N GLN A 138 -0.35 -7.43 -4.17
CA GLN A 138 0.18 -6.07 -4.09
C GLN A 138 -0.60 -5.20 -3.09
N ASN A 139 -1.93 -5.33 -3.00
CA ASN A 139 -2.73 -4.47 -2.12
C ASN A 139 -2.90 -5.01 -0.68
N GLN A 140 -2.69 -6.30 -0.45
CA GLN A 140 -2.81 -6.94 0.87
C GLN A 140 -1.47 -7.34 1.49
N LEU A 141 -0.34 -7.14 0.79
CA LEU A 141 0.98 -7.59 1.24
C LEU A 141 1.34 -7.08 2.64
N GLY A 142 1.05 -5.81 2.94
CA GLY A 142 1.35 -5.24 4.25
C GLY A 142 0.66 -5.98 5.40
N ALA A 143 -0.61 -6.36 5.22
CA ALA A 143 -1.35 -7.15 6.19
C ALA A 143 -0.80 -8.58 6.32
N ILE A 144 -0.47 -9.22 5.19
CA ILE A 144 0.11 -10.57 5.16
C ILE A 144 1.44 -10.60 5.92
N ILE A 145 2.34 -9.65 5.63
CA ILE A 145 3.63 -9.55 6.31
C ILE A 145 3.46 -9.25 7.80
N ALA A 146 2.49 -8.42 8.19
CA ALA A 146 2.19 -8.18 9.60
C ALA A 146 1.78 -9.47 10.33
N VAL A 147 0.95 -10.33 9.72
CA VAL A 147 0.61 -11.64 10.30
C VAL A 147 1.85 -12.51 10.45
N ILE A 148 2.69 -12.59 9.41
CA ILE A 148 3.92 -13.39 9.42
C ILE A 148 4.86 -12.93 10.55
N ALA A 149 5.00 -11.62 10.76
CA ALA A 149 5.93 -11.04 11.74
C ALA A 149 5.50 -11.19 13.20
N PHE A 150 4.22 -11.51 13.47
CA PHE A 150 3.67 -11.53 14.83
C PHE A 150 3.12 -12.88 15.26
N LEU A 151 2.47 -13.61 14.35
CA LEU A 151 1.78 -14.86 14.70
C LEU A 151 2.74 -15.91 15.31
N PRO A 152 3.93 -16.19 14.73
CA PRO A 152 4.86 -17.17 15.30
C PRO A 152 5.35 -16.73 16.69
N LEU A 153 5.76 -15.47 16.83
CA LEU A 153 6.24 -14.93 18.09
C LEU A 153 5.17 -14.99 19.20
N ILE A 154 3.94 -14.59 18.91
CA ILE A 154 2.82 -14.61 19.88
C ILE A 154 2.55 -16.05 20.34
N ILE A 155 2.49 -17.01 19.42
CA ILE A 155 2.30 -18.42 19.76
C ILE A 155 3.41 -18.89 20.71
N LEU A 156 4.67 -18.58 20.39
CA LEU A 156 5.81 -19.03 21.19
C LEU A 156 5.91 -18.34 22.56
N ILE A 157 5.39 -17.12 22.71
CA ILE A 157 5.26 -16.47 24.03
C ILE A 157 4.34 -17.31 24.93
N PHE A 158 3.18 -17.73 24.44
CA PHE A 158 2.25 -18.53 25.24
C PHE A 158 2.77 -19.94 25.53
N LEU A 159 3.55 -20.52 24.61
CA LEU A 159 4.18 -21.84 24.76
C LEU A 159 5.48 -21.82 25.57
N ASN A 160 6.02 -20.66 25.94
CA ASN A 160 7.28 -20.58 26.67
C ASN A 160 7.17 -21.18 28.08
N LYS A 161 7.95 -22.21 28.40
CA LYS A 161 7.87 -22.90 29.70
C LYS A 161 8.51 -22.12 30.86
N ASP A 162 9.46 -21.25 30.58
CA ASP A 162 10.24 -20.53 31.58
C ASP A 162 9.57 -19.21 32.01
N MET A 163 8.57 -18.75 31.23
CA MET A 163 7.73 -17.60 31.59
C MET A 163 6.58 -17.98 32.53
N ASN A 164 6.32 -17.13 33.53
CA ASN A 164 5.14 -17.27 34.39
C ASN A 164 3.86 -16.74 33.70
N GLY A 165 2.69 -17.04 34.26
CA GLY A 165 1.40 -16.65 33.69
C GLY A 165 1.21 -15.13 33.50
N LYS A 166 1.77 -14.31 34.40
CA LYS A 166 1.72 -12.84 34.30
C LYS A 166 2.56 -12.33 33.13
N GLN A 167 3.78 -12.84 32.95
CA GLN A 167 4.65 -12.48 31.83
C GLN A 167 4.00 -12.86 30.49
N LYS A 168 3.47 -14.09 30.37
CA LYS A 168 2.74 -14.52 29.17
C LYS A 168 1.53 -13.65 28.88
N GLY A 169 0.74 -13.35 29.91
CA GLY A 169 -0.45 -12.51 29.78
C GLY A 169 -0.11 -11.11 29.26
N ILE A 170 0.91 -10.47 29.84
CA ILE A 170 1.32 -9.12 29.44
C ILE A 170 1.93 -9.10 28.03
N ALA A 171 2.95 -9.92 27.76
CA ALA A 171 3.63 -9.92 26.46
C ALA A 171 2.71 -10.39 25.34
N GLY A 172 1.90 -11.42 25.59
CA GLY A 172 0.92 -11.92 24.65
C GLY A 172 -0.15 -10.89 24.32
N ALA A 173 -0.69 -10.19 25.33
CA ALA A 173 -1.69 -9.14 25.10
C ALA A 173 -1.12 -7.96 24.30
N ILE A 174 0.08 -7.47 24.65
CA ILE A 174 0.75 -6.40 23.89
C ILE A 174 1.00 -6.86 22.44
N GLY A 175 1.53 -8.07 22.26
CA GLY A 175 1.77 -8.65 20.95
C GLY A 175 0.50 -8.71 20.09
N ILE A 176 -0.62 -9.20 20.65
CA ILE A 176 -1.91 -9.26 19.95
C ILE A 176 -2.41 -7.86 19.56
N VAL A 177 -2.39 -6.90 20.47
CA VAL A 177 -2.85 -5.53 20.19
C VAL A 177 -2.02 -4.90 19.07
N VAL A 178 -0.69 -5.00 19.16
CA VAL A 178 0.21 -4.45 18.13
C VAL A 178 -0.01 -5.17 16.79
N ALA A 179 -0.16 -6.49 16.79
CA ALA A 179 -0.42 -7.27 15.57
C ALA A 179 -1.73 -6.87 14.90
N LEU A 180 -2.82 -6.71 15.67
CA LEU A 180 -4.12 -6.28 15.15
C LEU A 180 -4.03 -4.87 14.54
N VAL A 181 -3.34 -3.94 15.20
CA VAL A 181 -3.11 -2.58 14.65
C VAL A 181 -2.28 -2.66 13.36
N ALA A 182 -1.21 -3.44 13.35
CA ALA A 182 -0.34 -3.59 12.18
C ALA A 182 -1.09 -4.19 10.98
N VAL A 183 -1.90 -5.23 11.21
CA VAL A 183 -2.76 -5.84 10.18
C VAL A 183 -3.80 -4.83 9.68
N ALA A 184 -4.54 -4.18 10.58
CA ALA A 184 -5.57 -3.22 10.21
C ALA A 184 -5.02 -2.04 9.39
N LEU A 185 -3.84 -1.53 9.75
CA LEU A 185 -3.13 -0.50 9.00
C LEU A 185 -2.43 -1.04 7.75
N GLY A 186 -2.19 -2.34 7.65
CA GLY A 186 -1.60 -3.02 6.49
C GLY A 186 -2.58 -3.19 5.33
N ILE A 187 -3.87 -3.37 5.61
CA ILE A 187 -4.92 -3.57 4.60
C ILE A 187 -5.15 -2.30 3.78
N ASP A 188 -5.05 -2.37 2.45
CA ASP A 188 -5.53 -1.28 1.58
C ASP A 188 -7.02 -1.46 1.27
N TYR A 189 -7.87 -0.67 1.94
CA TYR A 189 -9.33 -0.70 1.78
C TYR A 189 -9.82 0.02 0.52
N ASN A 190 -8.99 0.87 -0.09
CA ASN A 190 -9.32 1.55 -1.35
C ASN A 190 -8.15 1.38 -2.32
N PRO A 191 -7.93 0.16 -2.81
CA PRO A 191 -6.77 -0.18 -3.61
C PRO A 191 -6.82 0.55 -4.97
N PRO A 192 -5.76 1.28 -5.36
CA PRO A 192 -5.68 1.88 -6.68
C PRO A 192 -5.52 0.80 -7.75
N SER A 193 -6.03 1.07 -8.95
CA SER A 193 -5.89 0.18 -10.11
C SER A 193 -5.66 0.98 -11.39
N VAL A 194 -5.07 0.33 -12.39
CA VAL A 194 -4.89 0.94 -13.72
C VAL A 194 -6.24 1.31 -14.33
N GLU A 195 -7.28 0.50 -14.14
CA GLU A 195 -8.63 0.73 -14.65
C GLU A 195 -9.26 1.98 -14.00
N LYS A 196 -9.06 2.17 -12.69
CA LYS A 196 -9.51 3.37 -11.97
C LYS A 196 -8.88 4.64 -12.57
N TYR A 197 -7.56 4.64 -12.75
CA TYR A 197 -6.87 5.81 -13.31
C TYR A 197 -7.13 6.00 -14.79
N THR A 198 -7.34 4.92 -15.54
CA THR A 198 -7.79 4.99 -16.93
C THR A 198 -9.16 5.66 -17.01
N ALA A 199 -10.11 5.28 -16.17
CA ALA A 199 -11.44 5.87 -16.17
C ALA A 199 -11.41 7.37 -15.82
N ASP A 200 -10.60 7.76 -14.82
CA ASP A 200 -10.41 9.18 -14.49
C ASP A 200 -9.78 9.95 -15.68
N GLN A 201 -8.72 9.40 -16.29
CA GLN A 201 -8.04 10.01 -17.44
C GLN A 201 -8.95 10.13 -18.67
N SER A 202 -9.70 9.06 -18.99
CA SER A 202 -10.67 9.07 -20.08
C SER A 202 -11.77 10.10 -19.84
N THR A 203 -12.27 10.23 -18.60
CA THR A 203 -13.25 11.27 -18.25
C THR A 203 -12.68 12.66 -18.51
N VAL A 204 -11.46 12.95 -18.05
CA VAL A 204 -10.79 14.24 -18.29
C VAL A 204 -10.64 14.53 -19.79
N ILE A 205 -10.14 13.57 -20.57
CA ILE A 205 -9.95 13.74 -22.02
C ILE A 205 -11.29 13.97 -22.73
N GLN A 206 -12.34 13.24 -22.35
CA GLN A 206 -13.66 13.38 -22.97
C GLN A 206 -14.34 14.72 -22.62
N LEU A 207 -14.06 15.28 -21.43
CA LEU A 207 -14.62 16.56 -20.98
C LEU A 207 -13.81 17.78 -21.49
N LEU A 208 -12.48 17.67 -21.54
CA LEU A 208 -11.58 18.81 -21.79
C LEU A 208 -10.80 18.69 -23.11
N GLY A 209 -10.98 17.61 -23.86
CA GLY A 209 -10.31 17.34 -25.14
C GLY A 209 -8.81 17.05 -25.02
N LYS A 210 -8.26 17.09 -23.80
CA LYS A 210 -6.85 16.83 -23.48
C LYS A 210 -6.72 16.37 -22.04
N ASP A 211 -5.66 15.62 -21.74
CA ASP A 211 -5.32 15.20 -20.38
C ASP A 211 -4.66 16.36 -19.61
N GLN A 212 -5.48 17.29 -19.12
CA GLN A 212 -5.04 18.42 -18.32
C GLN A 212 -5.96 18.63 -17.13
N VAL A 213 -5.39 18.57 -15.93
CA VAL A 213 -6.09 18.75 -14.65
C VAL A 213 -5.33 19.74 -13.77
N VAL A 214 -6.03 20.24 -12.77
CA VAL A 214 -5.50 21.20 -11.79
C VAL A 214 -5.57 20.60 -10.40
N TRP A 215 -4.56 20.82 -9.57
CA TRP A 215 -4.55 20.41 -8.18
C TRP A 215 -3.76 21.38 -7.30
N VAL A 216 -3.90 21.20 -6.00
CA VAL A 216 -3.12 21.91 -4.97
C VAL A 216 -2.35 20.91 -4.13
N ASP A 217 -1.18 21.28 -3.62
CA ASP A 217 -0.27 20.35 -2.92
C ASP A 217 -0.91 19.69 -1.69
N GLY A 218 -1.79 20.37 -0.95
CA GLY A 218 -2.53 19.81 0.19
C GLY A 218 -3.73 18.92 -0.13
N GLY A 219 -4.22 18.91 -1.38
CA GLY A 219 -5.43 18.18 -1.79
C GLY A 219 -5.24 16.68 -2.02
N LYS A 220 -6.34 15.90 -2.05
CA LYS A 220 -6.34 14.46 -2.42
C LYS A 220 -6.94 14.17 -3.79
N VAL A 221 -7.52 15.17 -4.42
CA VAL A 221 -8.22 15.07 -5.70
C VAL A 221 -7.64 16.07 -6.69
N TYR A 222 -7.84 15.82 -7.97
CA TYR A 222 -7.58 16.79 -9.03
C TYR A 222 -8.91 17.22 -9.68
N HIS A 223 -8.87 18.41 -10.26
CA HIS A 223 -10.00 19.20 -10.70
C HIS A 223 -9.92 19.45 -12.20
N VAL A 224 -11.09 19.62 -12.82
CA VAL A 224 -11.16 19.94 -14.26
C VAL A 224 -11.00 21.43 -14.54
N CYS A 225 -11.03 22.26 -13.48
CA CYS A 225 -10.84 23.70 -13.59
C CYS A 225 -10.06 24.30 -12.41
N ASP A 226 -9.38 25.42 -12.65
CA ASP A 226 -8.62 26.20 -11.69
C ASP A 226 -9.45 27.23 -10.87
N GLN A 227 -10.69 27.54 -11.28
CA GLN A 227 -11.52 28.59 -10.67
C GLN A 227 -12.47 28.08 -9.57
N VAL A 228 -12.21 26.92 -8.97
CA VAL A 228 -13.10 26.33 -7.95
C VAL A 228 -12.65 26.69 -6.54
N SER A 229 -13.59 26.93 -5.64
CA SER A 229 -13.30 27.35 -4.26
C SER A 229 -12.42 26.34 -3.50
N ASP A 230 -12.55 25.05 -3.81
CA ASP A 230 -11.79 23.95 -3.21
C ASP A 230 -10.27 24.04 -3.43
N ILE A 231 -9.79 24.85 -4.39
CA ILE A 231 -8.36 25.06 -4.69
C ILE A 231 -7.91 26.53 -4.61
N GLN A 232 -8.80 27.43 -4.17
CA GLN A 232 -8.50 28.85 -4.05
C GLN A 232 -7.91 29.25 -2.69
N THR A 233 -7.93 28.35 -1.70
CA THR A 233 -7.42 28.64 -0.36
C THR A 233 -5.92 28.33 -0.26
N GLY A 234 -5.10 29.34 -0.58
CA GLY A 234 -3.73 29.54 -0.03
C GLY A 234 -2.61 28.59 -0.46
N SER A 235 -2.86 27.60 -1.33
CA SER A 235 -1.82 26.70 -1.86
C SER A 235 -1.55 26.98 -3.34
N ASP A 236 -0.29 26.81 -3.78
CA ASP A 236 0.08 26.97 -5.18
C ASP A 236 -0.68 25.96 -6.05
N LYS A 237 -1.36 26.47 -7.07
CA LYS A 237 -2.05 25.66 -8.07
C LYS A 237 -1.03 25.05 -9.02
N ARG A 238 -1.20 23.77 -9.31
CA ARG A 238 -0.41 23.02 -10.28
C ARG A 238 -1.32 22.55 -11.38
N THR A 239 -0.82 22.62 -12.62
CA THR A 239 -1.51 22.15 -13.81
C THR A 239 -0.64 21.12 -14.51
N GLY A 240 -1.23 20.04 -14.96
CA GLY A 240 -0.52 18.96 -15.64
C GLY A 240 -1.44 17.82 -16.01
N THR A 241 -0.88 16.66 -16.36
CA THR A 241 -1.66 15.47 -16.70
C THR A 241 -2.23 14.79 -15.47
N THR A 242 -3.22 13.92 -15.65
CA THR A 242 -3.73 13.03 -14.60
C THR A 242 -2.62 12.19 -13.97
N ALA A 243 -1.66 11.69 -14.76
CA ALA A 243 -0.50 10.96 -14.26
C ALA A 243 0.40 11.82 -13.35
N GLN A 244 0.64 13.09 -13.70
CA GLN A 244 1.39 14.04 -12.86
C GLN A 244 0.63 14.39 -11.58
N ALA A 245 -0.70 14.50 -11.63
CA ALA A 245 -1.51 14.67 -10.44
C ALA A 245 -1.40 13.47 -9.49
N VAL A 246 -1.42 12.24 -10.03
CA VAL A 246 -1.21 11.01 -9.26
C VAL A 246 0.19 10.97 -8.63
N GLU A 247 1.21 11.36 -9.38
CA GLU A 247 2.58 11.51 -8.86
C GLU A 247 2.65 12.49 -7.66
N ALA A 248 1.90 13.59 -7.75
CA ALA A 248 1.74 14.60 -6.69
C ALA A 248 0.83 14.14 -5.53
N GLY A 249 0.42 12.86 -5.50
CA GLY A 249 -0.33 12.26 -4.40
C GLY A 249 -1.85 12.46 -4.48
N LYS A 250 -2.38 12.88 -5.64
CA LYS A 250 -3.81 12.99 -5.88
C LYS A 250 -4.36 11.63 -6.34
N ASN A 251 -5.45 11.18 -5.73
CA ASN A 251 -5.87 9.78 -5.84
C ASN A 251 -6.99 9.53 -6.84
N ARG A 252 -7.65 10.60 -7.31
CA ARG A 252 -8.82 10.52 -8.18
C ARG A 252 -9.26 11.87 -8.73
N LEU A 253 -10.05 11.82 -9.79
CA LEU A 253 -10.83 12.96 -10.28
C LEU A 253 -11.96 13.31 -9.29
N THR A 254 -12.22 14.61 -9.13
CA THR A 254 -13.40 15.12 -8.42
C THR A 254 -14.72 14.64 -9.06
N LEU A 255 -15.65 14.19 -8.23
CA LEU A 255 -17.01 13.84 -8.69
C LEU A 255 -17.88 15.08 -8.92
N LYS A 256 -17.39 16.27 -8.57
CA LYS A 256 -18.10 17.54 -8.77
C LYS A 256 -17.77 18.22 -10.11
N PHE A 257 -17.10 17.52 -11.03
CA PHE A 257 -16.59 18.10 -12.29
C PHE A 257 -17.66 18.93 -13.04
N ALA A 258 -18.92 18.50 -13.05
CA ALA A 258 -20.01 19.24 -13.69
C ALA A 258 -20.20 20.65 -13.10
N SER A 259 -20.11 20.79 -11.77
CA SER A 259 -20.17 22.09 -11.10
C SER A 259 -18.95 22.96 -11.40
N GLU A 260 -17.77 22.33 -11.48
CA GLU A 260 -16.52 23.01 -11.80
C GLU A 260 -16.55 23.55 -13.22
N MET A 261 -17.03 22.76 -14.17
CA MET A 261 -17.20 23.15 -15.57
C MET A 261 -18.13 24.36 -15.70
N ARG A 262 -19.30 24.36 -15.05
CA ARG A 262 -20.20 25.53 -15.04
C ARG A 262 -19.54 26.78 -14.50
N THR A 263 -18.76 26.64 -13.43
CA THR A 263 -18.06 27.76 -12.79
C THR A 263 -17.08 28.43 -13.76
N CYS A 264 -16.49 27.63 -14.65
CA CYS A 264 -15.46 28.06 -15.58
C CYS A 264 -15.98 28.33 -17.00
N GLY A 265 -17.31 28.38 -17.17
CA GLY A 265 -17.94 28.61 -18.46
C GLY A 265 -17.71 27.49 -19.47
N LEU A 266 -17.36 26.29 -19.03
CA LEU A 266 -17.26 25.10 -19.88
C LEU A 266 -18.64 24.48 -20.06
N GLU A 267 -18.90 23.95 -21.26
CA GLU A 267 -20.12 23.19 -21.51
C GLU A 267 -20.17 21.96 -20.61
N VAL A 268 -21.37 21.58 -20.17
CA VAL A 268 -21.57 20.41 -19.29
C VAL A 268 -22.37 19.35 -20.03
N PRO A 269 -21.93 18.08 -20.01
CA PRO A 269 -22.69 17.00 -20.61
C PRO A 269 -24.08 16.86 -19.96
N GLN A 270 -25.10 16.54 -20.76
CA GLN A 270 -26.46 16.30 -20.30
C GLN A 270 -26.53 15.10 -19.35
N ASN A 271 -25.68 14.10 -19.55
CA ASN A 271 -25.55 12.91 -18.70
C ASN A 271 -24.44 13.01 -17.65
N ALA A 272 -24.03 14.22 -17.23
CA ALA A 272 -22.94 14.40 -16.27
C ALA A 272 -23.17 13.67 -14.93
N ASP A 273 -24.40 13.58 -14.45
CA ASP A 273 -24.73 12.86 -13.21
C ASP A 273 -24.53 11.34 -13.37
N GLU A 274 -24.84 10.79 -14.55
CA GLU A 274 -24.62 9.38 -14.88
C GLU A 274 -23.12 9.06 -14.94
N ILE A 275 -22.34 9.92 -15.59
CA ILE A 275 -20.87 9.83 -15.64
C ILE A 275 -20.30 9.88 -14.22
N ALA A 276 -20.74 10.81 -13.38
CA ALA A 276 -20.28 10.93 -12.00
C ALA A 276 -20.63 9.68 -11.17
N ALA A 277 -21.82 9.11 -11.36
CA ALA A 277 -22.24 7.89 -10.68
C ALA A 277 -21.41 6.67 -11.11
N ALA A 278 -21.21 6.49 -12.42
CA ALA A 278 -20.38 5.43 -12.98
C ALA A 278 -18.92 5.56 -12.52
N LEU A 279 -18.38 6.78 -12.58
CA LEU A 279 -17.03 7.07 -12.14
C LEU A 279 -16.85 6.78 -10.64
N LYS A 280 -17.83 7.14 -9.79
CA LYS A 280 -17.82 6.78 -8.38
C LYS A 280 -17.74 5.26 -8.18
N GLN A 281 -18.58 4.49 -8.88
CA GLN A 281 -18.55 3.03 -8.77
C GLN A 281 -17.20 2.45 -9.19
N ILE A 282 -16.62 2.92 -10.30
CA ILE A 282 -15.28 2.50 -10.74
C ILE A 282 -14.23 2.91 -9.70
N GLN A 283 -14.33 4.11 -9.16
CA GLN A 283 -13.44 4.63 -8.12
C GLN A 283 -13.52 3.85 -6.80
N ASP A 284 -14.69 3.30 -6.47
CA ASP A 284 -14.96 2.42 -5.32
C ASP A 284 -14.64 0.95 -5.64
N GLY A 285 -14.31 0.65 -6.91
CA GLY A 285 -13.77 -0.63 -7.34
C GLY A 285 -14.73 -1.58 -8.03
N SER A 286 -15.82 -1.08 -8.60
CA SER A 286 -16.65 -1.90 -9.48
C SER A 286 -15.86 -2.35 -10.72
N THR A 287 -15.96 -3.64 -11.05
CA THR A 287 -15.38 -4.25 -12.26
C THR A 287 -16.38 -4.41 -13.39
N GLY A 288 -17.67 -4.22 -13.11
CA GLY A 288 -18.76 -4.39 -14.09
C GLY A 288 -19.35 -3.07 -14.60
N THR A 289 -18.87 -1.93 -14.09
CA THR A 289 -19.38 -0.61 -14.48
C THR A 289 -18.60 -0.10 -15.69
N THR A 290 -19.31 0.23 -16.75
CA THR A 290 -18.78 0.94 -17.91
C THR A 290 -18.92 2.45 -17.71
N LEU A 291 -17.93 3.21 -18.19
CA LEU A 291 -17.99 4.68 -18.16
C LEU A 291 -18.81 5.15 -19.37
N PRO A 292 -19.97 5.82 -19.17
CA PRO A 292 -20.76 6.34 -20.29
C PRO A 292 -20.05 7.53 -20.95
N ALA A 293 -20.19 7.64 -22.28
CA ALA A 293 -19.65 8.78 -23.03
C ALA A 293 -20.47 10.05 -22.76
N PRO A 294 -19.85 11.25 -22.72
CA PRO A 294 -20.54 12.53 -22.66
C PRO A 294 -21.54 12.75 -23.77
N VAL A 295 -22.76 13.11 -23.39
CA VAL A 295 -23.83 13.56 -24.30
C VAL A 295 -23.88 15.08 -24.26
N TRP A 296 -23.57 15.73 -25.38
CA TRP A 296 -23.56 17.19 -25.51
C TRP A 296 -24.84 17.71 -26.16
N ALA A 297 -25.28 18.91 -25.76
CA ALA A 297 -26.41 19.57 -26.41
C ALA A 297 -26.07 19.87 -27.88
N ASP A 298 -27.05 19.72 -28.78
CA ASP A 298 -26.94 20.02 -30.22
C ASP A 298 -25.85 19.25 -31.00
N GLY A 299 -25.32 18.15 -30.44
CA GLY A 299 -24.31 17.30 -31.09
C GLY A 299 -22.94 17.98 -31.29
N LYS A 300 -22.76 19.19 -30.76
CA LYS A 300 -21.49 19.90 -30.79
C LYS A 300 -20.76 19.58 -29.49
N ALA A 301 -19.88 18.58 -29.53
CA ALA A 301 -18.87 18.50 -28.49
C ALA A 301 -18.09 19.82 -28.49
N PRO A 302 -17.80 20.42 -27.32
CA PRO A 302 -17.09 21.70 -27.26
C PRO A 302 -15.69 21.65 -27.89
N ILE A 303 -15.19 20.43 -28.19
CA ILE A 303 -13.82 20.17 -28.58
C ILE A 303 -13.77 18.92 -29.47
N THR A 304 -13.27 19.05 -30.70
CA THR A 304 -13.00 17.92 -31.59
C THR A 304 -11.75 17.19 -31.12
N ILE A 305 -11.89 15.95 -30.63
CA ILE A 305 -10.76 15.07 -30.31
C ILE A 305 -10.28 14.42 -31.62
N PRO A 306 -9.04 14.67 -32.10
CA PRO A 306 -8.58 14.13 -33.38
C PRO A 306 -8.53 12.59 -33.42
N ASP A 307 -8.43 11.92 -32.27
CA ASP A 307 -8.15 10.48 -32.17
C ASP A 307 -9.01 9.70 -31.13
N ALA A 308 -10.23 10.14 -30.82
CA ALA A 308 -11.10 9.36 -29.92
C ALA A 308 -11.66 8.12 -30.64
N ALA A 309 -10.98 6.99 -30.54
CA ALA A 309 -11.57 5.70 -30.85
C ALA A 309 -12.73 5.44 -29.85
N PRO A 310 -13.90 4.94 -30.31
CA PRO A 310 -14.98 4.56 -29.41
C PRO A 310 -14.47 3.49 -28.44
N ALA A 311 -14.66 3.72 -27.14
CA ALA A 311 -14.42 2.71 -26.12
C ALA A 311 -15.49 1.62 -26.26
N SER A 312 -15.17 0.57 -27.00
CA SER A 312 -15.89 -0.71 -27.04
C SER A 312 -15.37 -1.67 -25.98
#